data_AF-A0A3D3SE80-F1
#
_entry.id   AF-A0A3D3SE80-F1
#
_cell.length_a   1.000
_cell.length_b   1.000
_cell.length_c   1.000
_cell.angle_alpha   90.00
_cell.angle_beta   90.00
_cell.angle_gamma   90.00
#
_symmetry.space_group_name_H-M   'P 1'
#
loop_
_entity.id
_entity.type
_entity.pdbx_description
1 polymer ?
#
loop_
_entity_poly.entity_id
_entity_poly.type
_entity_poly.pdbx_seq_one_letter_code
_entity_poly.pdbx_strand_id
1 'polypeptide(L)' 'ADARIATVSSGSHYYGWIRWNDPSLERHYFGLWAYEQSKLANVLFSYELAQRLENGALK' A
#
# COMPACT_ATOMS: atom_id res chain seq x y z
N ALA A 1 1.69 11.29 -24.97
CA ALA A 1 2.53 11.45 -23.77
C ALA A 1 2.29 10.25 -22.88
N ASP A 2 3.33 9.62 -22.34
CA ASP A 2 3.17 8.51 -21.39
C ASP A 2 2.63 9.03 -20.06
N ALA A 3 1.51 8.49 -19.61
CA ALA A 3 0.93 8.79 -18.31
C ALA A 3 1.66 7.99 -17.21
N ARG A 4 1.76 8.57 -16.01
CA ARG A 4 2.36 7.91 -14.84
C ARG A 4 1.48 8.10 -13.62
N ILE A 5 1.50 7.11 -12.74
CA ILE A 5 0.84 7.15 -11.43
C ILE A 5 1.94 7.16 -10.38
N ALA A 6 1.94 8.17 -9.50
CA ALA A 6 2.92 8.32 -8.44
C ALA A 6 2.22 8.23 -7.08
N THR A 7 2.58 7.23 -6.28
CA THR A 7 2.05 7.02 -4.93
C THR A 7 3.09 7.43 -3.89
N VAL A 8 2.73 8.32 -2.96
CA VAL A 8 3.66 8.78 -1.92
C VAL A 8 3.61 7.84 -0.71
N SER A 9 4.75 7.24 -0.37
CA SER A 9 4.94 6.43 0.85
C SER A 9 5.77 7.18 1.91
N SER A 10 6.35 6.47 2.87
CA SER A 10 7.24 6.95 3.94
C SER A 10 8.21 5.84 4.31
N GLY A 11 9.42 6.14 4.79
CA GLY A 11 10.35 5.14 5.31
C GLY A 11 9.77 4.27 6.44
N SER A 12 8.68 4.71 7.08
CA SER A 12 7.91 3.91 8.05
C SER A 12 7.42 2.57 7.49
N HIS A 13 7.22 2.44 6.16
CA HIS A 13 6.76 1.17 5.57
C HIS A 13 7.72 0.00 5.81
N TYR A 14 9.01 0.26 6.05
CA TYR A 14 9.99 -0.79 6.38
C TYR A 14 9.70 -1.48 7.72
N TYR A 15 8.92 -0.85 8.60
CA TYR A 15 8.55 -1.38 9.92
C TYR A 15 7.11 -1.88 9.99
N GLY A 16 6.32 -1.67 8.93
CA GLY A 16 4.91 -2.07 8.88
C GLY A 16 4.71 -3.53 8.51
N TRP A 17 3.54 -4.06 8.87
CA TRP A 17 3.00 -5.32 8.36
C TRP A 17 1.53 -5.11 7.98
N ILE A 18 1.02 -5.88 7.01
CA ILE A 18 -0.39 -5.84 6.66
C ILE A 18 -1.17 -6.84 7.52
N ARG A 19 -2.12 -6.34 8.32
CA ARG A 19 -3.12 -7.15 8.99
C ARG A 19 -4.27 -7.48 8.04
N TRP A 20 -4.10 -8.50 7.21
CA TRP A 20 -5.10 -8.90 6.21
C TRP A 20 -6.49 -9.21 6.79
N ASN A 21 -6.55 -9.72 8.02
CA ASN A 21 -7.81 -10.05 8.70
C ASN A 21 -8.46 -8.85 9.43
N ASP A 22 -7.76 -7.72 9.56
CA ASP A 22 -8.26 -6.48 10.15
C ASP A 22 -7.54 -5.26 9.52
N PRO A 23 -7.75 -4.98 8.22
CA PRO A 23 -7.01 -3.93 7.53
C PRO A 23 -7.32 -2.52 8.04
N SER A 24 -8.53 -2.33 8.56
CA SER A 24 -9.01 -1.07 9.12
C SER A 24 -8.59 -0.85 10.58
N LEU A 25 -7.92 -1.84 11.19
CA LEU A 25 -7.48 -1.79 12.59
C LEU A 25 -8.64 -1.46 13.55
N GLU A 26 -9.79 -2.08 13.33
CA GLU A 26 -10.98 -1.92 14.17
C GLU A 26 -10.70 -2.35 15.62
N ARG A 27 -9.68 -3.19 15.82
CA ARG A 27 -9.22 -3.65 17.13
C ARG A 27 -7.74 -3.35 17.34
N HIS A 28 -7.40 -2.98 18.58
CA HIS A 28 -6.01 -2.73 19.01
C HIS A 28 -5.30 -1.65 18.18
N TYR A 29 -5.98 -0.53 17.93
CA TYR A 29 -5.42 0.60 17.19
C TYR A 29 -4.22 1.22 17.92
N PHE A 30 -3.13 1.41 17.17
CA PHE A 30 -1.98 2.20 17.59
C PHE A 30 -1.51 3.05 16.41
N GLY A 31 -1.45 4.36 16.59
CA GLY A 31 -1.33 5.32 15.48
C GLY A 31 -0.07 5.12 14.62
N LEU A 32 1.07 4.81 15.24
CA LEU A 32 2.30 4.56 14.48
C LEU A 32 2.19 3.28 13.64
N TRP A 33 1.69 2.19 14.21
CA TRP A 33 1.48 0.93 13.46
C TRP A 33 0.46 1.09 12.34
N ALA A 34 -0.62 1.85 12.60
CA ALA A 34 -1.61 2.19 11.58
C ALA A 34 -0.98 2.97 10.41
N TYR A 35 -0.13 3.95 10.74
CA TYR A 35 0.59 4.73 9.74
C TYR A 35 1.58 3.86 8.96
N GLU A 36 2.38 3.03 9.63
CA GLU A 36 3.31 2.09 9.01
C GLU A 36 2.59 1.13 8.05
N GLN A 37 1.48 0.53 8.47
CA GLN A 37 0.63 -0.33 7.64
C GLN A 37 0.08 0.44 6.41
N SER A 38 -0.38 1.68 6.59
CA SER A 38 -0.89 2.50 5.47
C SER A 38 0.20 2.79 4.43
N LYS A 39 1.44 3.01 4.88
CA LYS A 39 2.58 3.31 3.99
C LYS A 39 3.13 2.05 3.33
N LEU A 40 3.05 0.90 3.98
CA LEU A 40 3.29 -0.40 3.33
C LEU A 40 2.21 -0.70 2.27
N ALA A 41 0.95 -0.42 2.56
CA ALA A 41 -0.14 -0.61 1.61
C ALA A 41 0.06 0.21 0.32
N ASN A 42 0.55 1.46 0.42
CA ASN A 42 0.90 2.27 -0.75
C ASN A 42 2.00 1.65 -1.64
N VAL A 43 2.99 0.98 -1.03
CA VAL A 43 4.05 0.28 -1.78
C VAL A 43 3.47 -0.93 -2.50
N LEU A 44 2.72 -1.78 -1.79
CA LEU A 44 2.08 -2.97 -2.36
C LEU A 44 1.10 -2.61 -3.48
N PHE A 45 0.31 -1.56 -3.28
CA PHE A 45 -0.58 -1.01 -4.31
C PHE A 45 0.18 -0.64 -5.58
N SER A 46 1.31 0.06 -5.45
CA SER A 46 2.09 0.50 -6.61
C SER A 46 2.69 -0.68 -7.37
N TYR A 47 3.17 -1.72 -6.66
CA TYR A 47 3.66 -2.96 -7.28
C TYR A 47 2.57 -3.71 -8.03
N GLU A 48 1.42 -3.94 -7.39
CA GLU A 48 0.31 -4.67 -8.00
C GLU A 48 -0.27 -3.89 -9.18
N LEU A 49 -0.39 -2.57 -9.06
CA LEU A 49 -0.84 -1.70 -10.14
C LEU A 49 0.09 -1.81 -11.36
N ALA A 50 1.41 -1.75 -11.15
CA ALA A 50 2.38 -1.90 -12.23
C ALA A 50 2.22 -3.25 -12.94
N GLN A 51 2.15 -4.35 -12.18
CA GLN A 51 1.94 -5.69 -12.76
C GLN A 51 0.63 -5.78 -13.55
N ARG A 52 -0.46 -5.21 -13.05
CA ARG A 52 -1.76 -5.24 -13.76
C ARG A 52 -1.76 -4.39 -15.03
N LEU A 53 -1.08 -3.24 -15.01
CA LEU A 53 -0.95 -2.38 -16.19
C LEU A 53 -0.10 -3.06 -17.27
N GLU A 54 1.01 -3.69 -16.89
CA GLU A 54 1.87 -4.45 -17.81
C GLU A 54 1.12 -5.64 -18.44
N ASN A 55 0.31 -6.34 -17.66
CA ASN A 55 -0.46 -7.50 -18.12
C ASN A 55 -1.75 -7.13 -18.87
N GLY A 56 -2.07 -5.84 -19.05
CA GLY A 56 -3.33 -5.38 -19.64
C GLY A 56 -4.58 -5.82 -18.85
N ALA A 57 -4.39 -6.15 -17.57
CA ALA A 57 -5.43 -6.69 -16.69
C ALA A 57 -6.36 -5.61 -16.12
N LEU A 58 -5.97 -4.34 -16.24
CA LEU A 58 -6.84 -3.18 -16.01
C LEU A 58 -7.50 -2.82 -17.34
N LYS A 59 -8.74 -3.29 -17.53
CA LYS A 59 -9.63 -2.88 -18.63
C LYS A 59 -10.45 -1.67 -18.22
#